data_AF-A0A6I7Q2H6-F1
#
_entry.id   AF-A0A6I7Q2H6-F1
#
_cell.length_a   1.000
_cell.length_b   1.000
_cell.length_c   1.000
_cell.angle_alpha   90.00
_cell.angle_beta   90.00
_cell.angle_gamma   90.00
#
_symmetry.space_group_name_H-M   'P 1'
#
loop_
_entity.id
_entity.type
_entity.pdbx_description
1 polymer ?
#
loop_
_entity_poly.entity_id
_entity_poly.type
_entity_poly.pdbx_seq_one_letter_code
_entity_poly.pdbx_strand_id
1 'polypeptide(L)'
;MAKWRAREEVSDASHRPHRLQTTLSAAQEAAVVELRRTTQLPLDDLLAVVREFIQAGASRSGLNRCLRRHGVSRLAGLLPKEDAPKAAAKGFKADVPGFVH
;
A
#
# COMPACT_ATOMS: atom_id res chain seq x y z
N MET A 1 -4.14 29.04 -27.05
CA MET A 1 -3.14 29.81 -26.28
C MET A 1 -2.17 28.85 -25.59
N ALA A 2 -0.86 28.97 -25.83
CA ALA A 2 0.14 28.01 -25.36
C ALA A 2 0.34 28.07 -23.83
N LYS A 3 0.15 26.93 -23.15
CA LYS A 3 0.23 26.69 -21.69
C LYS A 3 1.54 27.16 -21.02
N TRP A 4 2.54 27.59 -21.79
CA TRP A 4 3.89 27.93 -21.33
C TRP A 4 4.08 29.42 -21.04
N ARG A 5 3.24 30.32 -21.59
CA ARG A 5 3.41 31.78 -21.38
C ARG A 5 3.07 32.25 -19.97
N ALA A 6 2.27 31.49 -19.22
CA ALA A 6 1.81 31.86 -17.88
C ALA A 6 2.59 31.14 -16.75
N ARG A 7 3.76 30.55 -17.05
CA ARG A 7 4.57 29.88 -16.02
C ARG A 7 5.54 30.86 -15.39
N GLU A 8 5.66 30.80 -14.07
CA GLU A 8 6.67 31.56 -13.31
C GLU A 8 8.06 30.91 -13.38
N GLU A 9 8.14 29.61 -13.63
CA GLU A 9 9.38 28.83 -13.57
C GLU A 9 9.64 28.03 -14.85
N VAL A 10 10.93 27.83 -15.16
CA VAL A 10 11.41 27.05 -16.33
C VAL A 10 11.61 25.57 -15.99
N SER A 11 11.74 25.22 -14.70
CA SER A 11 11.90 23.86 -14.22
C SER A 11 10.69 22.97 -14.52
N ASP A 12 10.96 21.68 -14.71
CA ASP A 12 9.90 20.67 -14.82
C ASP A 12 9.14 20.54 -13.51
N ALA A 13 7.85 20.84 -13.56
CA ALA A 13 6.94 20.60 -12.45
C ALA A 13 6.70 19.10 -12.25
N SER A 14 6.12 18.73 -11.11
CA SER A 14 5.74 17.34 -10.86
C SER A 14 4.83 16.81 -11.97
N HIS A 15 5.18 15.65 -12.52
CA HIS A 15 4.31 14.91 -13.45
C HIS A 15 3.09 14.29 -12.75
N ARG A 16 2.99 14.39 -11.42
CA ARG A 16 1.79 13.94 -10.71
C ARG A 16 0.63 14.86 -11.02
N PRO A 17 -0.55 14.31 -11.35
CA PRO A 17 -1.75 15.13 -11.51
C PRO A 17 -2.04 15.92 -10.23
N HIS A 18 -2.36 17.20 -10.37
CA HIS A 18 -2.81 18.03 -9.25
C HIS A 18 -4.09 17.48 -8.60
N ARG A 19 -4.95 16.81 -9.38
CA ARG A 19 -6.16 16.13 -8.92
C ARG A 19 -6.13 14.68 -9.37
N LEU A 20 -6.12 13.77 -8.40
CA LEU A 20 -6.19 12.34 -8.66
C LEU A 20 -7.65 11.95 -8.79
N GLN A 21 -7.97 11.22 -9.86
CA GLN A 21 -9.31 10.67 -10.07
C GLN A 21 -9.43 9.38 -9.24
N THR A 22 -10.09 9.49 -8.08
CA THR A 22 -10.28 8.40 -7.12
C THR A 22 -11.76 8.12 -6.92
N THR A 23 -12.12 6.85 -6.79
CA THR A 23 -13.51 6.44 -6.43
C THR A 23 -13.83 6.76 -4.97
N LEU A 24 -12.81 6.79 -4.12
CA LEU A 24 -12.93 7.21 -2.72
C LEU A 24 -12.75 8.73 -2.63
N SER A 25 -13.68 9.39 -1.95
CA SER A 25 -13.52 10.79 -1.53
C SER A 25 -12.41 10.92 -0.49
N ALA A 26 -11.91 12.14 -0.25
CA ALA A 26 -10.87 12.36 0.76
C ALA A 26 -11.29 11.87 2.16
N ALA A 27 -12.56 12.08 2.53
CA ALA A 27 -13.11 11.58 3.79
C ALA A 27 -13.18 10.05 3.85
N GLN A 28 -13.60 9.41 2.76
CA GLN A 28 -13.61 7.94 2.66
C GLN A 28 -12.20 7.37 2.72
N GLU A 29 -11.21 7.98 2.05
CA GLU A 29 -9.81 7.55 2.15
C GLU A 29 -9.31 7.62 3.60
N ALA A 30 -9.61 8.71 4.32
CA ALA A 30 -9.23 8.84 5.73
C ALA A 30 -9.84 7.73 6.60
N ALA A 31 -11.14 7.44 6.42
CA ALA A 31 -11.81 6.36 7.12
C ALA A 31 -11.17 4.98 6.83
N VAL A 32 -10.84 4.71 5.56
CA VAL A 32 -10.17 3.47 5.14
C VAL A 32 -8.77 3.34 5.76
N VAL A 33 -8.02 4.43 5.84
CA VAL A 33 -6.68 4.45 6.44
C VAL A 33 -6.75 4.11 7.93
N GLU A 34 -7.67 4.73 8.66
CA GLU A 34 -7.88 4.44 10.08
C GLU A 34 -8.39 3.02 10.31
N LEU A 35 -9.30 2.54 9.46
CA LEU A 35 -9.75 1.15 9.49
C LEU A 35 -8.58 0.18 9.30
N ARG A 36 -7.68 0.44 8.36
CA ARG A 36 -6.50 -0.39 8.12
C ARG A 36 -5.53 -0.38 9.31
N ARG A 37 -5.35 0.76 9.97
CA ARG A 37 -4.46 0.90 11.14
C ARG A 37 -5.00 0.14 12.35
N THR A 38 -6.31 0.21 12.57
CA THR A 38 -6.97 -0.39 13.74
C THR A 38 -7.21 -1.88 13.58
N THR A 39 -7.70 -2.31 12.42
CA THR A 39 -8.08 -3.72 12.19
C THR A 39 -6.95 -4.58 11.64
N GLN A 40 -5.94 -3.96 11.05
CA GLN A 40 -4.80 -4.65 10.42
C GLN A 40 -5.22 -5.75 9.41
N LEU A 41 -6.41 -5.63 8.82
CA LEU A 41 -6.92 -6.60 7.84
C LEU A 41 -6.03 -6.66 6.60
N PRO A 42 -5.86 -7.84 5.98
CA PRO A 42 -5.23 -7.97 4.68
C PRO A 42 -6.05 -7.22 3.61
N LEU A 43 -5.42 -6.98 2.45
CA LEU A 43 -6.00 -6.10 1.43
C LEU A 43 -7.38 -6.55 0.96
N ASP A 44 -7.58 -7.85 0.78
CA ASP A 44 -8.83 -8.40 0.23
C ASP A 44 -9.96 -8.41 1.26
N ASP A 45 -9.68 -8.70 2.54
CA ASP A 45 -10.67 -8.59 3.61
C ASP A 45 -11.06 -7.12 3.85
N LEU A 46 -10.08 -6.21 3.83
CA LEU A 46 -10.36 -4.77 3.88
C LEU A 46 -11.24 -4.35 2.70
N LEU A 47 -10.99 -4.89 1.50
CA LEU A 47 -11.80 -4.56 0.32
C LEU A 47 -13.27 -4.98 0.50
N ALA A 48 -13.52 -6.14 1.12
CA ALA A 48 -14.88 -6.57 1.43
C ALA A 48 -15.58 -5.57 2.37
N VAL A 49 -14.92 -5.17 3.46
CA VAL A 49 -15.45 -4.18 4.41
C VAL A 49 -15.69 -2.82 3.75
N VAL A 50 -14.75 -2.35 2.92
CA VAL A 50 -14.88 -1.07 2.22
C VAL A 50 -16.05 -1.07 1.24
N ARG A 51 -16.28 -2.18 0.53
CA ARG A 51 -17.40 -2.29 -0.40
C ARG A 51 -18.75 -2.29 0.31
N GLU A 52 -18.82 -2.96 1.45
CA GLU A 52 -20.05 -3.06 2.23
C GLU A 52 -20.43 -1.72 2.88
N PHE A 53 -19.46 -1.04 3.51
CA PHE A 53 -19.78 0.07 4.42
C PHE A 53 -19.39 1.46 3.93
N ILE A 54 -18.54 1.58 2.91
CA ILE A 54 -17.95 2.88 2.53
C ILE A 54 -18.23 3.22 1.07
N GLN A 55 -17.87 2.33 0.14
CA GLN A 55 -17.94 2.58 -1.30
C GLN A 55 -18.06 1.26 -2.06
N ALA A 56 -19.27 0.90 -2.47
CA ALA A 56 -19.56 -0.31 -3.25
C ALA A 56 -18.72 -0.40 -4.55
N GLY A 57 -18.44 0.75 -5.18
CA GLY A 57 -17.62 0.83 -6.39
C GLY A 57 -16.11 0.69 -6.17
N ALA A 58 -15.65 0.42 -4.94
CA ALA A 58 -14.23 0.30 -4.65
C ALA A 58 -13.59 -0.85 -5.43
N SER A 59 -12.51 -0.54 -6.13
CA SER A 59 -11.66 -1.52 -6.81
C SER A 59 -10.47 -1.89 -5.95
N ARG A 60 -10.02 -3.15 -6.07
CA ARG A 60 -8.82 -3.64 -5.39
C ARG A 60 -7.59 -2.79 -5.67
N SER A 61 -7.38 -2.40 -6.93
CA SER A 61 -6.26 -1.57 -7.35
C SER A 61 -6.39 -0.12 -6.85
N GLY A 62 -7.60 0.44 -6.85
CA GLY A 62 -7.89 1.74 -6.26
C GLY A 62 -7.59 1.78 -4.76
N LEU A 63 -8.05 0.78 -4.03
CA LEU A 63 -7.77 0.62 -2.59
C LEU A 63 -6.27 0.51 -2.33
N ASN A 64 -5.55 -0.36 -3.06
CA ASN A 64 -4.10 -0.49 -2.90
C ASN A 64 -3.36 0.83 -3.19
N ARG A 65 -3.75 1.58 -4.22
CA ARG A 65 -3.16 2.91 -4.50
C ARG A 65 -3.43 3.91 -3.37
N CYS A 66 -4.62 3.90 -2.80
CA CYS A 66 -4.96 4.70 -1.61
C CYS A 66 -4.02 4.34 -0.45
N LEU A 67 -3.93 3.06 -0.07
CA LEU A 67 -3.07 2.62 1.03
C LEU A 67 -1.58 2.95 0.81
N ARG A 68 -1.08 2.83 -0.43
CA ARG A 68 0.31 3.20 -0.77
C ARG A 68 0.56 4.69 -0.64
N ARG A 69 -0.39 5.52 -1.09
CA ARG A 69 -0.31 6.98 -0.95
C ARG A 69 -0.27 7.43 0.52
N HIS A 70 -0.96 6.68 1.40
CA HIS A 70 -1.01 6.94 2.84
C HIS A 70 0.03 6.13 3.65
N GLY A 71 0.94 5.40 3.01
CA GLY A 71 2.01 4.65 3.67
C GLY A 71 1.59 3.39 4.45
N VAL A 72 0.33 2.99 4.39
CA VAL A 72 -0.26 1.87 5.17
C VAL A 72 -0.45 0.59 4.34
N SER A 73 0.17 0.49 3.15
CA SER A 73 -0.01 -0.67 2.26
C SER A 73 0.61 -1.96 2.80
N ARG A 74 1.70 -1.88 3.58
CA ARG A 74 2.37 -3.06 4.15
C ARG A 74 1.94 -3.28 5.59
N LEU A 75 1.30 -4.42 5.88
CA LEU A 75 0.88 -4.78 7.24
C LEU A 75 2.06 -4.89 8.20
N ALA A 76 3.18 -5.49 7.75
CA ALA A 76 4.37 -5.67 8.58
C ALA A 76 4.97 -4.35 9.11
N GLY A 77 4.66 -3.20 8.50
CA GLY A 77 5.05 -1.89 9.01
C GLY A 77 4.12 -1.32 10.07
N LEU A 78 2.93 -1.91 10.26
CA LEU A 78 1.89 -1.48 11.20
C LEU A 78 1.82 -2.36 12.45
N LEU A 79 2.21 -3.63 12.33
CA LEU A 79 2.29 -4.55 13.47
C LEU A 79 3.43 -4.13 14.41
N PRO A 80 3.24 -4.21 15.74
CA PRO A 80 4.33 -4.07 16.70
C PRO A 80 5.45 -5.04 16.32
N LYS A 81 6.67 -4.52 16.22
CA LYS A 81 7.83 -5.40 16.11
C LYS A 81 8.01 -6.05 17.47
N GLU A 82 7.78 -7.34 17.55
CA GLU A 82 8.29 -8.10 18.68
C GLU A 82 9.81 -7.94 18.67
N ASP A 83 10.39 -7.41 19.76
CA ASP A 83 11.85 -7.40 20.00
C ASP A 83 12.37 -8.83 20.25
N ALA A 84 11.80 -9.82 19.56
CA ALA A 84 12.30 -11.17 19.57
C ALA A 84 13.68 -11.15 18.89
N PRO A 85 14.73 -11.69 19.54
CA PRO A 85 16.02 -11.81 18.91
C PRO A 85 15.82 -12.59 17.61
N LYS A 86 16.15 -11.95 16.47
CA LYS A 86 16.06 -12.57 15.15
C LYS A 86 16.87 -13.86 15.21
N ALA A 87 16.18 -14.99 15.30
CA ALA A 87 16.83 -16.29 15.40
C ALA A 87 17.82 -16.41 14.23
N ALA A 88 19.08 -16.72 14.55
CA ALA A 88 20.11 -16.88 13.54
C ALA A 88 19.61 -17.88 12.49
N ALA A 89 19.63 -17.50 11.22
CA ALA A 89 19.19 -18.36 10.14
C ALA A 89 20.03 -19.65 10.21
N LYS A 90 19.37 -20.80 10.31
CA LYS A 90 20.06 -22.10 10.30
C LYS A 90 20.73 -22.25 8.93
N GLY A 91 22.01 -22.62 8.93
CA GLY A 91 22.74 -22.93 7.69
C GLY A 91 22.06 -24.06 6.92
N PHE A 92 22.26 -24.06 5.60
CA PHE A 92 21.86 -25.18 4.75
C PHE A 92 22.56 -26.46 5.23
N LYS A 93 21.84 -27.59 5.23
CA LYS A 93 22.44 -28.88 5.61
C LYS A 93 23.48 -29.26 4.56
N ALA A 94 24.69 -29.61 5.00
CA ALA A 94 25.69 -30.22 4.13
C ALA A 94 25.34 -31.70 3.96
N ASP A 95 24.37 -32.01 3.10
CA ASP A 95 24.07 -33.39 2.73
C ASP A 95 25.23 -33.96 1.90
N VAL A 96 25.72 -35.14 2.30
CA VAL A 96 26.79 -35.85 1.57
C VAL A 96 26.22 -36.34 0.24
N PRO A 97 26.89 -36.13 -0.91
CA PRO A 97 26.42 -36.66 -2.19
C PRO A 97 26.23 -38.18 -2.10
N GLY A 98 24.99 -38.64 -2.23
CA GLY A 98 24.67 -40.07 -2.27
C GLY A 98 25.16 -40.72 -3.56
N PHE A 99 25.37 -42.04 -3.50
CA PHE A 99 25.72 -42.84 -4.69
C PHE A 99 24.60 -42.78 -5.72
N VAL A 100 24.96 -42.45 -6.96
CA VAL A 100 24.10 -42.60 -8.14
C VAL A 100 24.42 -43.96 -8.74
N HIS A 101 23.41 -44.83 -8.83
CA HIS A 101 23.49 -46.12 -9.52
C HIS A 101 23.36 -45.95 -11.04
#